data_AF-A0A6G3WSG4-F1
#
_entry.id   AF-A0A6G3WSG4-F1
#
_cell.length_a   1.000
_cell.length_b   1.000
_cell.length_c   1.000
_cell.angle_alpha   90.00
_cell.angle_beta   90.00
_cell.angle_gamma   90.00
#
_symmetry.space_group_name_H-M   'P 1'
#
loop_
_entity.id
_entity.type
_entity.pdbx_description
1 polymer ?
#
loop_
_entity_poly.entity_id
_entity_poly.type
_entity_poly.pdbx_seq_one_letter_code
_entity_poly.pdbx_strand_id
1 'polypeptide(L)'
;ERTEELLLLPARELIDASARRCLAPLDGLSPTQARRLAETLLAWIETPGGAPEVAARLGIHPQTARYRLRQIRELWGDAIDEPDQRFEM
;
A
#
# COMPACT_ATOMS: atom_id res chain seq x y z
N GLU A 1 -0.77 -22.37 -2.71
CA GLU A 1 0.13 -23.07 -3.65
C GLU A 1 0.84 -22.13 -4.66
N ARG A 2 1.21 -20.90 -4.28
CA ARG A 2 1.96 -19.98 -5.18
C ARG A 2 3.15 -19.29 -4.52
N THR A 3 3.54 -19.77 -3.34
CA THR A 3 4.67 -19.25 -2.54
C THR A 3 5.97 -19.96 -2.93
N GLU A 4 5.87 -21.22 -3.35
CA GLU A 4 7.02 -22.06 -3.69
C GLU A 4 7.76 -21.60 -4.95
N GLU A 5 7.04 -21.04 -5.93
CA GLU A 5 7.64 -20.53 -7.17
C GLU A 5 8.49 -19.26 -6.95
N LEU A 6 8.17 -18.46 -5.93
CA LEU A 6 8.95 -17.26 -5.60
C LEU A 6 10.27 -17.60 -4.90
N LEU A 7 10.37 -18.72 -4.19
CA LEU A 7 11.54 -19.07 -3.36
C LEU A 7 12.84 -19.34 -4.16
N LEU A 8 12.77 -19.41 -5.49
CA LEU A 8 13.91 -19.70 -6.36
C LEU A 8 14.56 -18.46 -6.99
N LEU A 9 14.00 -17.26 -6.79
CA LEU A 9 14.52 -16.02 -7.38
C LEU A 9 15.58 -15.37 -6.45
N PRO A 10 16.59 -14.66 -7.02
CA PRO A 10 17.46 -13.78 -6.25
C PRO A 10 16.65 -12.78 -5.42
N ALA A 11 17.15 -12.39 -4.24
CA ALA A 11 16.42 -11.50 -3.30
C ALA A 11 15.87 -10.21 -3.94
N ARG A 12 16.58 -9.62 -4.91
CA ARG A 12 16.08 -8.45 -5.66
C ARG A 12 14.88 -8.78 -6.54
N GLU A 13 14.94 -9.88 -7.26
CA GLU A 13 13.86 -10.30 -8.16
C GLU A 13 12.62 -10.73 -7.36
N LEU A 14 12.83 -11.35 -6.19
CA LEU A 14 11.82 -11.59 -5.17
C LEU A 14 11.14 -10.28 -4.74
N ILE A 15 11.91 -9.29 -4.30
CA ILE A 15 11.39 -7.98 -3.86
C ILE A 15 10.60 -7.31 -4.99
N ASP A 16 11.14 -7.30 -6.21
CA ASP A 16 10.49 -6.66 -7.35
C ASP A 16 9.19 -7.40 -7.73
N ALA A 17 9.18 -8.73 -7.68
CA ALA A 17 7.99 -9.54 -7.95
C ALA A 17 6.92 -9.34 -6.88
N SER A 18 7.31 -9.27 -5.61
CA SER A 18 6.42 -8.95 -4.50
C SER A 18 5.86 -7.54 -4.62
N ALA A 19 6.71 -6.52 -4.85
CA ALA A 19 6.28 -5.14 -5.03
C ALA A 19 5.30 -4.97 -6.19
N ARG A 20 5.56 -5.63 -7.34
CA ARG A 20 4.62 -5.64 -8.47
C ARG A 20 3.26 -6.20 -8.09
N ARG A 21 3.23 -7.30 -7.33
CA ARG A 21 1.97 -7.91 -6.88
C ARG A 21 1.24 -7.05 -5.85
N CYS A 22 1.95 -6.50 -4.87
CA CYS A 22 1.37 -5.65 -3.85
C CYS A 22 0.78 -4.36 -4.45
N LEU A 23 1.42 -3.81 -5.49
CA LEU A 23 0.99 -2.56 -6.14
C LEU A 23 0.05 -2.77 -7.34
N ALA A 24 -0.18 -4.01 -7.78
CA ALA A 24 -1.09 -4.34 -8.90
C ALA A 24 -2.49 -3.70 -8.79
N PRO A 25 -3.11 -3.52 -7.60
CA PRO A 25 -4.39 -2.81 -7.50
C PRO A 25 -4.38 -1.36 -8.01
N LEU A 26 -3.20 -0.75 -8.18
CA LEU A 26 -3.06 0.61 -8.72
C LEU A 26 -3.03 0.67 -10.26
N ASP A 27 -2.88 -0.46 -10.96
CA ASP A 27 -2.67 -0.51 -12.42
C ASP A 27 -3.85 0.05 -13.23
N GLY A 28 -5.06 0.02 -12.66
CA GLY A 28 -6.27 0.58 -13.29
C GLY A 28 -6.45 2.08 -13.12
N LEU A 29 -5.56 2.77 -12.39
CA LEU A 29 -5.70 4.18 -12.04
C LEU A 29 -4.89 5.09 -12.97
N SER A 30 -5.29 6.37 -13.03
CA SER A 30 -4.45 7.37 -13.68
C SER A 30 -3.08 7.48 -12.97
N PRO A 31 -1.98 7.81 -13.68
CA PRO A 31 -0.64 7.89 -13.07
C PRO A 31 -0.59 8.80 -11.83
N THR A 32 -1.29 9.94 -11.88
CA THR A 32 -1.38 10.89 -10.77
C THR A 32 -2.09 10.28 -9.56
N GLN A 33 -3.16 9.52 -9.79
CA GLN A 33 -3.92 8.88 -8.71
C GLN A 33 -3.13 7.72 -8.11
N ALA A 34 -2.53 6.86 -8.95
CA ALA A 34 -1.67 5.77 -8.52
C ALA A 34 -0.54 6.28 -7.63
N ARG A 35 0.19 7.32 -8.06
CA ARG A 35 1.27 7.93 -7.27
C ARG A 35 0.77 8.45 -5.91
N ARG A 36 -0.36 9.16 -5.87
CA ARG A 36 -0.91 9.71 -4.62
C ARG A 36 -1.33 8.62 -3.63
N LEU A 37 -1.91 7.53 -4.12
CA LEU A 37 -2.30 6.40 -3.27
C LEU A 37 -1.09 5.61 -2.81
N ALA A 38 -0.08 5.40 -3.67
CA ALA A 38 1.19 4.78 -3.28
C ALA A 38 1.92 5.60 -2.20
N GLU A 39 2.01 6.93 -2.34
CA GLU A 39 2.56 7.83 -1.31
C GLU A 39 1.79 7.73 0.01
N THR A 40 0.46 7.58 -0.07
CA THR A 40 -0.40 7.45 1.12
C THR A 40 -0.22 6.10 1.80
N LEU A 41 -0.11 5.03 1.02
CA LEU A 41 0.14 3.68 1.52
C LEU A 41 1.50 3.61 2.21
N LEU A 42 2.55 4.14 1.59
CA LEU A 42 3.88 4.21 2.19
C LEU A 42 3.86 4.98 3.52
N ALA A 43 3.27 6.18 3.53
CA ALA A 43 3.15 6.97 4.75
C ALA A 43 2.36 6.24 5.85
N TRP A 44 1.34 5.46 5.47
CA TRP A 44 0.58 4.64 6.40
C TRP A 44 1.42 3.51 6.99
N ILE A 45 2.21 2.78 6.19
CA ILE A 45 3.11 1.70 6.64
C ILE A 45 4.22 2.24 7.56
N GLU A 46 4.77 3.40 7.26
CA GLU A 46 5.87 4.01 8.03
C GLU A 46 5.42 4.63 9.36
N THR A 47 4.12 4.85 9.55
CA THR A 47 3.62 5.57 10.74
C THR A 47 2.70 4.68 11.58
N PRO A 48 2.99 4.44 12.87
CA PRO A 48 2.08 3.74 13.78
C PRO A 48 0.91 4.68 14.11
N GLY A 49 -0.09 4.74 13.23
CA GLY A 49 -1.18 5.70 13.33
C GLY A 49 -2.22 5.60 12.23
N GLY A 50 -3.25 6.42 12.35
CA GLY A 50 -4.36 6.48 11.41
C GLY A 50 -4.22 7.63 10.41
N ALA A 51 -5.36 8.05 9.87
CA ALA A 51 -5.41 9.15 8.92
C ALA A 51 -4.81 10.50 9.42
N PRO A 52 -4.93 10.89 10.71
CA PRO A 52 -4.32 12.13 11.19
C PRO A 52 -2.79 12.13 11.10
N GLU A 53 -2.14 11.02 11.45
CA GLU A 53 -0.69 10.89 11.43
C GLU A 53 -0.17 10.83 9.98
N VAL A 54 -0.88 10.10 9.11
CA VAL A 54 -0.59 10.09 7.66
C VAL A 54 -0.75 11.49 7.06
N ALA A 55 -1.79 12.23 7.45
CA ALA A 55 -2.00 13.60 7.00
C ALA A 55 -0.86 14.53 7.41
N ALA A 56 -0.41 14.44 8.66
CA ALA A 56 0.73 15.19 9.17
C ALA A 56 2.02 14.86 8.42
N ARG A 57 2.30 13.57 8.19
CA ARG A 57 3.49 13.12 7.44
C ARG A 57 3.51 13.62 5.99
N LEU A 58 2.36 13.63 5.33
CA LEU A 58 2.24 14.05 3.92
C LEU A 58 2.00 15.56 3.73
N GLY A 59 1.80 16.31 4.81
CA GLY A 59 1.45 17.74 4.73
C GLY A 59 0.11 18.00 4.03
N ILE A 60 -0.85 17.09 4.15
CA ILE A 60 -2.18 17.19 3.53
C ILE A 60 -3.28 17.36 4.58
N HIS A 61 -4.47 17.76 4.14
CA HIS A 61 -5.62 17.87 5.05
C HIS A 61 -6.04 16.49 5.59
N PRO A 62 -6.41 16.36 6.88
CA PRO A 62 -6.85 15.08 7.48
C PRO A 62 -7.97 14.38 6.72
N GLN A 63 -8.92 15.14 6.18
CA GLN A 63 -10.02 14.58 5.39
C GLN A 63 -9.54 13.96 4.07
N THR A 64 -8.50 14.54 3.45
CA THR A 64 -7.89 13.99 2.24
C THR A 64 -7.19 12.69 2.54
N ALA A 65 -6.46 12.59 3.67
CA ALA A 65 -5.84 11.34 4.09
C ALA A 65 -6.90 10.25 4.37
N ARG A 66 -7.98 10.58 5.10
CA ARG A 66 -9.10 9.63 5.33
C ARG A 66 -9.70 9.11 4.03
N TYR A 67 -9.94 10.02 3.08
CA TYR A 67 -10.47 9.66 1.77
C TYR A 67 -9.54 8.70 1.03
N ARG A 68 -8.24 9.04 0.94
CA ARG A 68 -7.25 8.19 0.26
C ARG A 68 -7.09 6.82 0.94
N LEU A 69 -7.07 6.77 2.27
CA LEU A 69 -7.03 5.50 3.02
C LEU A 69 -8.30 4.67 2.84
N ARG A 70 -9.45 5.30 2.60
CA ARG A 70 -10.66 4.57 2.22
C ARG A 70 -10.56 4.01 0.79
N GLN A 71 -10.04 4.78 -0.16
CA GLN A 71 -9.80 4.28 -1.52
C GLN A 71 -8.80 3.12 -1.54
N ILE A 72 -7.74 3.20 -0.73
CA ILE A 72 -6.79 2.10 -0.54
C ILE A 72 -7.52 0.86 0.01
N ARG A 73 -8.38 1.00 1.03
CA ARG A 73 -9.23 -0.11 1.49
C ARG A 73 -10.14 -0.68 0.42
N GLU A 74 -10.75 0.16 -0.41
CA GLU A 74 -11.60 -0.29 -1.52
C GLU A 74 -10.82 -1.08 -2.59
N LEU A 75 -9.53 -0.76 -2.79
CA LEU A 75 -8.67 -1.40 -3.80
C LEU A 75 -8.02 -2.71 -3.32
N TRP A 76 -7.64 -2.78 -2.03
CA TRP A 76 -7.00 -3.97 -1.45
C TRP A 76 -7.98 -4.89 -0.70
N GLY A 77 -9.20 -4.43 -0.42
CA GLY A 77 -10.19 -5.15 0.37
C GLY A 77 -9.91 -5.13 1.88
N ASP A 78 -10.66 -5.93 2.63
CA ASP A 78 -10.58 -6.03 4.10
C ASP A 78 -9.19 -6.51 4.60
N ALA A 79 -8.39 -7.08 3.69
CA ALA A 79 -7.01 -7.49 3.88
C ALA A 79 -6.13 -6.42 4.54
N ILE A 80 -6.33 -5.13 4.23
CA ILE A 80 -5.50 -4.07 4.79
C ILE A 80 -5.83 -3.70 6.25
N ASP A 81 -6.95 -4.19 6.78
CA ASP A 81 -7.34 -3.99 8.19
C ASP A 81 -6.76 -5.07 9.12
N GLU A 82 -6.12 -6.12 8.60
CA GLU A 82 -5.41 -7.11 9.41
C GLU A 82 -4.01 -6.58 9.80
N PRO A 83 -3.70 -6.48 11.11
CA PRO A 83 -2.40 -5.96 11.58
C PRO A 83 -1.22 -6.80 11.08
N ASP A 84 -1.42 -8.09 10.80
CA ASP A 84 -0.40 -8.98 10.24
C ASP A 84 -0.16 -8.69 8.75
N GLN A 85 -1.16 -8.22 8.00
CA GLN A 85 -1.02 -7.89 6.58
C GLN A 85 -0.34 -6.54 6.34
N ARG A 86 -0.29 -5.66 7.35
CA ARG A 86 0.57 -4.47 7.31
C ARG A 86 2.05 -4.83 7.15
N PHE A 87 2.47 -6.00 7.64
CA PHE A 87 3.84 -6.51 7.47
C PHE A 87 4.06 -7.27 6.15
N GLU A 88 2.99 -7.71 5.49
CA GLU A 88 3.02 -8.35 4.16
C GLU A 88 3.07 -7.33 3.00
N MET A 89 2.86 -6.03 3.30
CA MET A 89 2.97 -4.89 2.36
C MET A 89 4.34 -4.24 2.41
#